data_AF-A0A848B8N3-F1
#
_entry.id   AF-A0A848B8N3-F1
#
_cell.length_a   1.000
_cell.length_b   1.000
_cell.length_c   1.000
_cell.angle_alpha   90.00
_cell.angle_beta   90.00
_cell.angle_gamma   90.00
#
_symmetry.space_group_name_H-M   'P 1'
#
loop_
_entity.id
_entity.type
_entity.pdbx_description
1 polymer ?
#
loop_
_entity_poly.entity_id
_entity_poly.type
_entity_poly.pdbx_seq_one_letter_code
_entity_poly.pdbx_strand_id
1 'polypeptide(L)'
;MATINDNRKYKAMSEADGDKLFGEYAKTILDITAIAAQADADKARIEAEKNRKTEVLQAAADRFKQELERYITANPERFQSPRKRKHELGTYGYHSVRASVSIIDDLVIDFALAHNRPELIVTTHKVVKDAVKDAVSAGEKLPGVTRMPAGERINLTVKKEAIEAVERRITGN
;
A
#
# COMPACT_ATOMS: atom_id res chain seq x y z
N MET A 1 21.15 12.58 -30.26
CA MET A 1 22.40 13.12 -29.71
C MET A 1 23.19 11.95 -29.15
N ALA A 2 24.40 11.71 -29.65
CA ALA A 2 25.29 10.70 -29.08
C ALA A 2 25.89 11.28 -27.78
N THR A 3 25.46 10.76 -26.63
CA THR A 3 26.12 11.06 -25.36
C THR A 3 27.51 10.42 -25.42
N ILE A 4 28.55 11.22 -25.63
CA ILE A 4 29.93 10.76 -25.53
C ILE A 4 30.19 10.55 -24.03
N ASN A 5 30.07 9.31 -23.56
CA ASN A 5 30.48 8.97 -22.20
C ASN A 5 32.01 8.93 -22.13
N ASP A 6 32.62 9.86 -21.39
CA ASP A 6 34.05 9.85 -21.12
C ASP A 6 34.37 8.72 -20.12
N ASN A 7 34.67 7.55 -20.68
CA ASN A 7 34.96 6.34 -19.90
C ASN A 7 36.47 6.11 -19.70
N ARG A 8 37.33 7.09 -20.01
CA ARG A 8 38.79 6.91 -19.96
C ARG A 8 39.29 6.48 -18.58
N LYS A 9 38.73 7.07 -17.52
CA LYS A 9 39.02 6.70 -16.13
C LYS A 9 38.66 5.24 -15.82
N TYR A 10 37.49 4.79 -16.27
CA TYR A 10 36.98 3.44 -15.98
C TYR A 10 37.67 2.37 -16.83
N LYS A 11 38.09 2.69 -18.06
CA LYS A 11 38.90 1.80 -18.90
C LYS A 11 40.31 1.55 -18.32
N ALA A 12 40.79 2.45 -17.46
CA ALA A 12 42.06 2.33 -16.77
C ALA A 12 41.96 1.62 -15.42
N MET A 13 40.74 1.30 -14.95
CA MET A 13 40.54 0.55 -13.71
C MET A 13 40.88 -0.93 -13.93
N SER A 14 41.53 -1.53 -12.93
CA SER A 14 41.76 -2.97 -12.88
C SER A 14 40.52 -3.72 -12.38
N GLU A 15 40.52 -5.05 -12.54
CA GLU A 15 39.49 -5.92 -11.93
C GLU A 15 39.43 -5.72 -10.40
N ALA A 16 40.57 -5.55 -9.74
CA ALA A 16 40.65 -5.29 -8.31
C ALA A 16 40.02 -3.95 -7.90
N ASP A 17 40.14 -2.91 -8.74
CA ASP A 17 39.44 -1.63 -8.51
C ASP A 17 37.92 -1.79 -8.68
N GLY A 18 37.49 -2.64 -9.62
CA GLY A 18 36.09 -3.03 -9.79
C GLY A 18 35.53 -3.79 -8.59
N ASP A 19 36.26 -4.78 -8.08
CA ASP A 19 35.88 -5.54 -6.88
C ASP A 19 35.80 -4.65 -5.65
N LYS A 20 36.75 -3.71 -5.51
CA LYS A 20 36.72 -2.72 -4.43
C LYS A 20 35.48 -1.83 -4.53
N LEU A 21 35.17 -1.33 -5.73
CA LEU A 21 34.00 -0.48 -5.98
C LEU A 21 32.69 -1.25 -5.69
N PHE A 22 32.62 -2.52 -6.09
CA PHE A 22 31.48 -3.38 -5.75
C PHE A 22 31.38 -3.62 -4.23
N GLY A 23 32.50 -3.82 -3.54
CA GLY A 23 32.55 -3.95 -2.09
C GLY A 23 32.03 -2.70 -1.36
N GLU A 24 32.40 -1.50 -1.83
CA GLU A 24 31.87 -0.23 -1.31
C GLU A 24 30.37 -0.10 -1.59
N TYR A 25 29.93 -0.39 -2.82
CA TYR A 25 28.52 -0.43 -3.18
C TYR A 25 27.71 -1.38 -2.28
N ALA A 26 28.19 -2.60 -2.08
CA ALA A 26 27.53 -3.61 -1.27
C ALA A 26 27.42 -3.17 0.20
N LYS A 27 28.48 -2.57 0.77
CA LYS A 27 28.44 -2.00 2.12
C LYS A 27 27.39 -0.89 2.24
N THR A 28 27.35 0.03 1.29
CA THR A 28 26.35 1.11 1.29
C THR A 28 24.92 0.56 1.22
N ILE A 29 24.66 -0.47 0.40
CA ILE A 29 23.36 -1.13 0.36
C ILE A 29 23.01 -1.74 1.72
N LEU A 30 23.95 -2.44 2.37
CA LEU A 30 23.73 -3.05 3.68
C LEU A 30 23.50 -2.00 4.78
N ASP A 31 24.19 -0.86 4.73
CA ASP A 31 23.96 0.26 5.66
C ASP A 31 22.56 0.87 5.46
N ILE A 32 22.12 1.05 4.20
CA ILE A 32 20.75 1.50 3.88
C ILE A 32 19.72 0.50 4.43
N THR A 33 19.94 -0.80 4.21
CA THR A 33 19.08 -1.86 4.76
C THR A 33 19.03 -1.79 6.29
N ALA A 34 20.17 -1.60 6.96
CA ALA A 34 20.22 -1.51 8.42
C ALA A 34 19.40 -0.32 8.94
N ILE A 35 19.53 0.85 8.30
CA ILE A 35 18.77 2.05 8.65
C ILE A 35 17.26 1.82 8.46
N ALA A 36 16.86 1.21 7.35
CA ALA A 36 15.46 0.89 7.08
C ALA A 36 14.89 -0.08 8.12
N ALA A 37 15.61 -1.17 8.42
CA ALA A 37 15.20 -2.15 9.43
C ALA A 37 15.06 -1.52 10.83
N GLN A 38 15.97 -0.59 11.19
CA GLN A 38 15.90 0.12 12.46
C GLN A 38 14.67 1.04 12.53
N ALA A 39 14.37 1.76 11.45
CA ALA A 39 13.20 2.62 11.38
C ALA A 39 11.89 1.82 11.52
N ASP A 40 11.82 0.64 10.89
CA ASP A 40 10.66 -0.25 11.02
C ASP A 40 10.53 -0.82 12.45
N ALA A 41 11.64 -1.22 13.07
CA ALA A 41 11.65 -1.66 14.47
C ALA A 41 11.20 -0.55 15.43
N ASP A 42 11.66 0.68 15.23
CA ASP A 42 11.25 1.83 16.03
C ASP A 42 9.76 2.17 15.83
N LYS A 43 9.26 2.10 14.61
CA LYS A 43 7.83 2.27 14.32
C LYS A 43 6.99 1.21 15.04
N ALA A 44 7.41 -0.04 15.00
CA ALA A 44 6.73 -1.13 15.71
C ALA A 44 6.72 -0.90 17.23
N ARG A 45 7.86 -0.47 17.80
CA ARG A 45 7.97 -0.13 19.23
C ARG A 45 7.04 1.02 19.62
N ILE A 46 7.02 2.10 18.84
CA ILE A 46 6.16 3.27 19.09
C ILE A 46 4.68 2.86 19.03
N GLU A 47 4.28 2.07 18.02
CA GLU A 47 2.90 1.62 17.90
C GLU A 47 2.50 0.68 19.06
N ALA A 48 3.40 -0.20 19.49
CA ALA A 48 3.18 -1.06 20.66
C ALA A 48 3.02 -0.23 21.95
N GLU A 49 3.86 0.78 22.16
CA GLU A 49 3.78 1.67 23.32
C GLU A 49 2.48 2.49 23.32
N LYS A 50 2.11 3.05 22.15
CA LYS A 50 0.83 3.74 21.95
C LYS A 50 -0.33 2.82 22.31
N ASN A 51 -0.37 1.62 21.72
CA ASN A 51 -1.45 0.67 21.97
C ASN A 51 -1.56 0.31 23.46
N ARG A 52 -0.43 0.07 24.13
CA ARG A 52 -0.40 -0.23 25.57
C ARG A 52 -0.92 0.93 26.42
N LYS A 53 -0.61 2.19 26.04
CA LYS A 53 -1.10 3.38 26.75
C LYS A 53 -2.60 3.62 26.51
N THR A 54 -3.09 3.29 25.31
CA THR A 54 -4.50 3.54 24.94
C THR A 54 -5.45 2.40 25.28
N GLU A 55 -4.96 1.17 25.48
CA GLU A 55 -5.78 -0.03 25.67
C GLU A 55 -6.82 0.12 26.78
N VAL A 56 -6.40 0.58 27.97
CA VAL A 56 -7.30 0.77 29.11
C VAL A 56 -8.35 1.86 28.83
N LEU A 57 -7.94 2.94 28.16
CA LEU A 57 -8.84 4.05 27.80
C LEU A 57 -9.84 3.62 26.73
N GLN A 58 -9.41 2.82 25.76
CA GLN A 58 -10.28 2.27 24.72
C GLN A 58 -11.32 1.32 25.32
N ALA A 59 -10.90 0.43 26.23
CA ALA A 59 -11.81 -0.46 26.95
C ALA A 59 -12.85 0.31 27.77
N ALA A 60 -12.44 1.40 28.43
CA ALA A 60 -13.37 2.27 29.15
C ALA A 60 -14.35 2.98 28.20
N ALA A 61 -13.85 3.52 27.07
CA ALA A 61 -14.67 4.18 26.07
C ALA A 61 -15.73 3.23 25.46
N ASP A 62 -15.32 2.00 25.15
CA ASP A 62 -16.20 0.97 24.60
C ASP A 62 -17.27 0.56 25.62
N ARG A 63 -16.90 0.43 26.90
CA ARG A 63 -17.87 0.19 27.98
C ARG A 63 -18.89 1.33 28.08
N PHE A 64 -18.45 2.59 28.12
CA PHE A 64 -19.36 3.73 28.21
C PHE A 64 -20.27 3.84 26.98
N LYS A 65 -19.75 3.53 25.79
CA LYS A 65 -20.54 3.47 24.56
C LYS A 65 -21.64 2.42 24.68
N GLN A 66 -21.33 1.21 25.14
CA GLN A 66 -22.33 0.15 25.34
C GLN A 66 -23.39 0.54 26.38
N GLU A 67 -22.99 1.15 27.50
CA GLU A 67 -23.94 1.65 28.50
C GLU A 67 -24.87 2.73 27.91
N LEU A 68 -24.34 3.63 27.09
CA LEU A 68 -25.12 4.67 26.41
C LEU A 68 -26.08 4.08 25.35
N GLU A 69 -25.64 3.08 24.59
CA GLU A 69 -26.49 2.34 23.64
C GLU A 69 -27.65 1.63 24.34
N ARG A 70 -27.38 0.97 25.47
CA ARG A 70 -28.42 0.34 26.30
C ARG A 70 -29.39 1.37 26.86
N TYR A 71 -28.90 2.52 27.32
CA TYR A 71 -29.75 3.63 27.78
C TYR A 71 -30.68 4.15 26.68
N ILE A 72 -30.16 4.40 25.47
CA ILE A 72 -30.96 4.85 24.32
C ILE A 72 -32.01 3.80 23.94
N THR A 73 -31.63 2.53 23.95
CA THR A 73 -32.52 1.41 23.60
C THR A 73 -33.62 1.21 24.64
N ALA A 74 -33.31 1.38 25.93
CA ALA A 74 -34.27 1.24 27.02
C ALA A 74 -35.23 2.44 27.16
N ASN A 75 -34.90 3.59 26.56
CA ASN A 75 -35.68 4.83 26.67
C ASN A 75 -36.00 5.43 25.27
N PRO A 76 -36.62 4.67 24.35
CA PRO A 76 -36.87 5.14 22.98
C PRO A 76 -37.74 6.41 22.93
N GLU A 77 -38.64 6.60 23.90
CA GLU A 77 -39.50 7.77 24.04
C GLU A 77 -38.73 9.09 24.15
N ARG A 78 -37.55 9.06 24.77
CA ARG A 78 -36.69 10.25 24.95
C ARG A 78 -36.01 10.70 23.66
N PHE A 79 -36.10 9.91 22.60
CA PHE A 79 -35.46 10.14 21.30
C PHE A 79 -36.48 10.08 20.14
N GLN A 80 -37.77 10.32 20.41
CA GLN A 80 -38.78 10.43 19.36
C GLN A 80 -38.66 11.78 18.63
N SER A 81 -38.61 12.88 19.38
CA SER A 81 -38.37 14.23 18.86
C SER A 81 -37.78 15.14 19.96
N PRO A 82 -36.53 15.61 19.84
CA PRO A 82 -35.56 15.34 18.77
C PRO A 82 -34.96 13.92 18.86
N ARG A 83 -34.62 13.33 17.70
CA ARG A 83 -33.98 11.98 17.64
C ARG A 83 -32.58 11.92 18.22
N LYS A 84 -31.93 13.07 18.36
CA LYS A 84 -30.60 13.24 18.96
C LYS A 84 -30.65 14.29 20.06
N ARG A 85 -29.91 14.04 21.14
CA ARG A 85 -29.67 14.99 22.22
C ARG A 85 -28.31 15.65 22.03
N LYS A 86 -28.23 16.94 22.34
CA LYS A 86 -26.99 17.71 22.32
C LYS A 86 -26.37 17.74 23.71
N HIS A 87 -25.06 17.59 23.76
CA HIS A 87 -24.20 17.76 24.91
C HIS A 87 -23.07 18.74 24.54
N GLU A 88 -22.38 19.31 25.52
CA GLU A 88 -21.27 20.24 25.27
C GLU A 88 -20.13 19.58 24.47
N LEU A 89 -19.94 18.28 24.66
CA LEU A 89 -18.89 17.47 24.01
C LEU A 89 -19.36 16.72 22.75
N GLY A 90 -20.62 16.86 22.33
CA GLY A 90 -21.10 16.18 21.13
C GLY A 90 -22.61 15.93 21.10
N THR A 91 -23.03 14.93 20.31
CA THR A 91 -24.45 14.53 20.22
C THR A 91 -24.58 13.01 20.29
N TYR A 92 -25.69 12.54 20.84
CA TYR A 92 -26.00 11.11 20.92
C TYR A 92 -27.49 10.86 20.72
N GLY A 93 -27.85 9.68 20.25
CA GLY A 93 -29.22 9.31 19.90
C GLY A 93 -29.30 8.63 18.54
N TYR A 94 -30.50 8.49 18.00
CA TYR A 94 -30.70 7.79 16.74
C TYR A 94 -30.25 8.64 15.55
N HIS A 95 -29.63 7.97 14.57
CA HIS A 95 -29.46 8.49 13.23
C HIS A 95 -30.17 7.57 12.23
N SER A 96 -30.81 8.16 11.23
CA SER A 96 -31.45 7.39 10.16
C SER A 96 -30.37 6.95 9.18
N VAL A 97 -30.05 5.66 9.17
CA VAL A 97 -29.19 5.07 8.15
C VAL A 97 -30.09 4.61 7.01
N ARG A 98 -29.69 4.87 5.75
CA ARG A 98 -30.38 4.27 4.59
C ARG A 98 -30.19 2.75 4.66
N ALA A 99 -31.20 1.99 4.25
CA ALA A 99 -31.12 0.53 4.24
C ALA A 99 -29.87 0.08 3.47
N SER A 100 -29.09 -0.83 4.05
CA SER A 100 -28.02 -1.53 3.34
C SER A 100 -28.63 -2.57 2.41
N VAL A 101 -28.13 -2.63 1.19
CA VAL A 101 -28.51 -3.65 0.21
C VAL A 101 -27.33 -4.61 0.08
N SER A 102 -27.62 -5.92 0.14
CA SER A 102 -26.63 -6.93 -0.25
C SER A 102 -26.66 -7.03 -1.77
N ILE A 103 -25.52 -6.75 -2.40
CA ILE A 103 -25.37 -6.71 -3.87
C ILE A 103 -24.53 -7.91 -4.28
N ILE A 104 -25.00 -8.64 -5.29
CA ILE A 104 -24.22 -9.66 -5.99
C ILE A 104 -23.78 -9.04 -7.31
N ASP A 105 -22.52 -8.61 -7.37
CA ASP A 105 -22.01 -7.75 -8.43
C ASP A 105 -22.22 -8.34 -9.83
N ASP A 106 -21.92 -9.63 -10.04
CA ASP A 106 -22.04 -10.30 -11.34
C ASP A 106 -23.47 -10.23 -11.91
N LEU A 107 -24.48 -10.51 -11.06
CA LEU A 107 -25.88 -10.45 -11.49
C LEU A 107 -26.35 -9.03 -11.81
N VAL A 108 -25.85 -8.04 -11.05
CA VAL A 108 -26.17 -6.63 -11.31
C VAL A 108 -25.50 -6.13 -12.58
N ILE A 109 -24.27 -6.57 -12.86
CA ILE A 109 -23.56 -6.25 -14.10
C ILE A 109 -24.30 -6.86 -15.30
N ASP A 110 -24.64 -8.14 -15.24
CA ASP A 110 -25.37 -8.82 -16.31
C ASP A 110 -26.73 -8.16 -16.57
N PHE A 111 -27.46 -7.82 -15.50
CA PHE A 111 -28.73 -7.10 -15.60
C PHE A 111 -28.54 -5.70 -16.20
N ALA A 112 -27.53 -4.96 -15.75
CA ALA A 112 -27.25 -3.60 -16.20
C ALA A 112 -26.89 -3.56 -17.69
N LEU A 113 -26.09 -4.53 -18.16
CA LEU A 113 -25.75 -4.68 -19.57
C LEU A 113 -26.98 -5.09 -20.41
N ALA A 114 -27.75 -6.07 -19.94
CA ALA A 114 -28.92 -6.57 -20.66
C ALA A 114 -30.05 -5.53 -20.79
N HIS A 115 -30.20 -4.64 -19.81
CA HIS A 115 -31.26 -3.62 -19.77
C HIS A 115 -30.76 -2.21 -20.07
N ASN A 116 -29.52 -2.07 -20.54
CA ASN A 116 -28.89 -0.79 -20.89
C ASN A 116 -29.00 0.26 -19.76
N ARG A 117 -28.57 -0.13 -18.55
CA ARG A 117 -28.53 0.70 -17.34
C ARG A 117 -27.09 1.02 -16.92
N PRO A 118 -26.38 1.87 -17.68
CA PRO A 118 -24.96 2.17 -17.43
C PRO A 118 -24.72 2.89 -16.10
N GLU A 119 -25.73 3.51 -15.50
CA GLU A 119 -25.62 4.16 -14.19
C GLU A 119 -25.41 3.19 -13.02
N LEU A 120 -25.61 1.89 -13.24
CA LEU A 120 -25.41 0.84 -12.23
C LEU A 120 -23.97 0.29 -12.18
N ILE A 121 -23.15 0.56 -13.21
CA ILE A 121 -21.85 -0.09 -13.37
C ILE A 121 -20.77 0.92 -13.79
N VAL A 122 -19.53 0.68 -13.37
CA VAL A 122 -18.38 1.48 -13.80
C VAL A 122 -17.51 0.64 -14.73
N THR A 123 -17.36 1.08 -15.99
CA THR A 123 -16.50 0.40 -16.96
C THR A 123 -15.07 0.92 -16.86
N THR A 124 -14.13 0.05 -16.48
CA THR A 124 -12.69 0.38 -16.45
C THR A 124 -11.96 -0.32 -17.59
N HIS A 125 -11.36 0.46 -18.49
CA HIS A 125 -10.48 -0.09 -19.53
C HIS A 125 -9.07 -0.23 -18.97
N LYS A 126 -8.52 -1.46 -18.96
CA LYS A 126 -7.14 -1.74 -18.56
C LYS A 126 -6.33 -2.25 -19.74
N VAL A 127 -5.12 -1.74 -19.89
CA VAL A 127 -4.17 -2.24 -20.89
C VAL A 127 -3.66 -3.61 -20.46
N VAL A 128 -3.89 -4.62 -21.30
CA VAL A 128 -3.34 -5.96 -21.12
C VAL A 128 -1.89 -5.95 -21.57
N LYS A 129 -0.96 -5.74 -20.64
CA LYS A 129 0.46 -5.53 -20.95
C LYS A 129 1.09 -6.68 -21.73
N ASP A 130 0.70 -7.92 -21.46
CA ASP A 130 1.28 -9.08 -22.14
C ASP A 130 0.77 -9.18 -23.58
N ALA A 131 -0.52 -8.97 -23.84
CA ALA A 131 -1.04 -8.85 -25.19
C ALA A 131 -0.39 -7.69 -25.97
N VAL A 132 -0.08 -6.57 -25.31
CA VAL A 132 0.68 -5.46 -25.92
C VAL A 132 2.11 -5.90 -26.29
N LYS A 133 2.80 -6.66 -25.43
CA LYS A 133 4.14 -7.20 -25.73
C LYS A 133 4.07 -8.16 -26.92
N ASP A 134 3.06 -9.02 -26.98
CA ASP A 134 2.88 -9.99 -28.05
C ASP A 134 2.60 -9.31 -29.38
N ALA A 135 1.69 -8.33 -29.42
CA ALA A 135 1.38 -7.52 -30.60
C ALA A 135 2.62 -6.75 -31.12
N VAL A 136 3.39 -6.12 -30.23
CA VAL A 136 4.64 -5.42 -30.57
C VAL A 136 5.71 -6.40 -31.07
N SER A 137 5.77 -7.60 -30.50
CA SER A 137 6.70 -8.65 -30.94
C SER A 137 6.30 -9.22 -32.31
N ALA A 138 5.00 -9.27 -32.62
CA ALA A 138 4.45 -9.64 -33.92
C ALA A 138 4.64 -8.56 -35.00
N GLY A 139 5.16 -7.37 -34.64
CA GLY A 139 5.49 -6.29 -35.58
C GLY A 139 4.42 -5.19 -35.68
N GLU A 140 3.37 -5.24 -34.86
CA GLU A 140 2.33 -4.22 -34.84
C GLU A 140 2.85 -2.92 -34.22
N LYS A 141 2.57 -1.78 -34.87
CA LYS A 141 2.91 -0.45 -34.36
C LYS A 141 1.77 0.10 -33.51
N LEU A 142 1.87 -0.07 -32.21
CA LEU A 142 0.90 0.46 -31.25
C LEU A 142 1.25 1.90 -30.82
N PRO A 143 0.29 2.85 -30.82
CA PRO A 143 0.53 4.20 -30.35
C PRO A 143 0.87 4.21 -28.85
N GLY A 144 1.88 4.98 -28.46
CA GLY A 144 2.34 5.08 -27.07
C GLY A 144 3.25 3.95 -26.60
N VAL A 145 3.58 2.98 -27.46
CA VAL A 145 4.53 1.91 -27.12
C VAL A 145 5.89 2.16 -27.76
N THR A 146 6.90 2.38 -26.92
CA THR A 146 8.30 2.49 -27.36
C THR A 146 8.98 1.13 -27.23
N ARG A 147 9.37 0.53 -28.36
CA ARG A 147 10.16 -0.70 -28.36
C ARG A 147 11.57 -0.39 -27.86
N MET A 148 11.88 -0.81 -26.64
CA MET A 148 13.27 -0.86 -26.19
C MET A 148 13.95 -2.05 -26.89
N PRO A 149 15.09 -1.87 -27.55
CA PRO A 149 15.81 -2.96 -28.20
C PRO A 149 16.23 -4.01 -27.16
N ALA A 150 16.25 -5.27 -27.57
CA ALA A 150 16.89 -6.32 -26.80
C ALA A 150 18.39 -5.99 -26.69
N GLY A 151 18.94 -6.05 -25.48
CA GLY A 151 20.34 -5.72 -25.20
C GLY A 151 20.76 -6.25 -23.84
N GLU A 152 22.07 -6.37 -23.66
CA GLU A 152 22.66 -6.74 -22.38
C GLU A 152 22.46 -5.62 -21.36
N ARG A 153 22.07 -5.99 -20.15
CA ARG A 153 21.87 -5.06 -19.03
C ARG A 153 22.90 -5.35 -17.96
N ILE A 154 23.47 -4.30 -17.39
CA ILE A 154 24.34 -4.41 -16.21
C ILE A 154 23.47 -4.88 -15.04
N ASN A 155 23.87 -5.96 -14.39
CA ASN A 155 23.24 -6.47 -13.17
C ASN A 155 24.23 -6.39 -12.01
N LEU A 156 23.85 -5.69 -10.94
CA LEU A 156 24.59 -5.63 -9.68
C LEU A 156 23.67 -6.18 -8.60
N THR A 157 24.05 -7.29 -7.99
CA THR A 157 23.23 -7.96 -6.98
C THR A 157 24.06 -8.19 -5.73
N VAL A 158 23.66 -7.57 -4.62
CA VAL A 158 24.20 -7.88 -3.30
C VAL A 158 23.56 -9.18 -2.80
N LYS A 159 24.36 -10.06 -2.19
CA LYS A 159 23.88 -11.36 -1.70
C LYS A 159 22.70 -11.18 -0.74
N LYS A 160 21.63 -11.94 -1.00
CA LYS A 160 20.40 -11.88 -0.21
C LYS A 160 20.65 -12.25 1.25
N GLU A 161 21.53 -13.21 1.49
CA GLU A 161 21.89 -13.68 2.83
C GLU A 161 22.54 -12.58 3.67
N ALA A 162 23.30 -11.67 3.04
CA ALA A 162 23.92 -10.54 3.72
C ALA A 162 22.87 -9.50 4.15
N ILE A 163 21.89 -9.23 3.29
CA ILE A 163 20.75 -8.34 3.56
C ILE A 163 19.92 -8.93 4.72
N GLU A 164 19.55 -10.21 4.64
CA GLU A 164 18.78 -10.91 5.68
C GLU A 164 19.52 -11.00 7.03
N ALA A 165 20.85 -11.08 7.02
CA ALA A 165 21.64 -11.08 8.24
C ALA A 165 21.63 -9.71 8.94
N VAL A 166 21.64 -8.62 8.16
CA VAL A 166 21.51 -7.26 8.69
C VAL A 166 20.13 -7.06 9.32
N GLU A 167 19.06 -7.46 8.63
CA GLU A 167 17.69 -7.35 9.13
C GLU A 167 17.49 -8.13 10.43
N ARG A 168 17.98 -9.38 10.49
CA ARG A 168 17.92 -10.22 11.71
C ARG A 168 18.64 -9.58 12.89
N ARG A 169 19.85 -9.04 12.67
CA ARG A 169 20.63 -8.38 13.72
C ARG A 169 19.88 -7.22 14.38
N ILE A 170 19.11 -6.46 13.60
CA ILE A 170 18.38 -5.29 14.08
C ILE A 170 17.04 -5.68 14.73
N THR A 171 16.35 -6.65 14.16
CA THR A 171 15.02 -7.08 14.63
C THR A 171 15.07 -8.07 15.80
N GLY A 172 16.24 -8.66 16.09
CA GLY A 172 16.44 -9.53 17.25
C GLY A 172 15.91 -10.96 17.07
N ASN A 173 15.69 -11.40 15.83
CA ASN A 173 15.31 -12.78 15.46
C ASN A 173 16.54 -13.63 15.10
#